data_AF-A0A1F2TPG6-F1
#
_entry.id   AF-A0A1F2TPG6-F1
#
_cell.length_a   1.000
_cell.length_b   1.000
_cell.length_c   1.000
_cell.angle_alpha   90.00
_cell.angle_beta   90.00
_cell.angle_gamma   90.00
#
_symmetry.space_group_name_H-M   'P 1'
#
loop_
_entity.id
_entity.type
_entity.pdbx_description
1 polymer ?
#
loop_
_entity_poly.entity_id
_entity_poly.type
_entity_poly.pdbx_seq_one_letter_code
_entity_poly.pdbx_strand_id
1 'polypeptide(L)'
;MTSRVMRAAAISSGCLAFLIALLCAVLTGSARAAGPNMGTEAQRESGKKLYLTYCSQCHGDAGDGEGYAASRLYPRPRNFTTGKFKVRTTPNGALPTHEDLVNIIKRGMPYTSMPAWPSLSDGQLSDLAYFITTFSPDFSDPEKAPKTVSLPGAPKSTKESIEQGKKLYAETGCDGCHGTLGRGDGPSAPTLVDDWGHPIRPADLTQRWTFRGGSSREDIFRTLSTGLNGTPMPSFLDALKDEERWAMTDFIDSLSESHDPGYTDLVVARHVLDPIDLTKGTAYFESARVARFPIIGQITEPVREFHPPTTSVTVQAIYDTESIALLVRWHDMSAQKTGKNGPSLPVPPEEEEGAPAPAAAGGAQAVTDPFAEEQPAPAAQASEFSDAVSIQVPSQVPTGARKPYFIFGDAQNSVDLWFFDLARPDPVQFTGRGSGNIAPNDTGDLTGVASYDQGEWSVIFKRPLRATSGAPFSPGQFMPIAFSVWDGLSRERGNRRGLTVWYSLYVEPETVPSAVGPMVKTALLILAIELAVIGWVRWRYGSRTRGEFGGKPTQPAATRA
;
A
#
# COMPACT_ATOMS: atom_id res chain seq x y z
N MET A 1 -63.33 -64.00 69.31
CA MET A 1 -63.65 -62.60 68.93
C MET A 1 -62.35 -61.84 68.76
N THR A 2 -62.29 -60.98 67.74
CA THR A 2 -61.26 -59.97 67.42
C THR A 2 -59.83 -60.44 67.10
N SER A 3 -59.48 -60.36 65.82
CA SER A 3 -58.11 -60.45 65.29
C SER A 3 -57.64 -59.07 64.81
N ARG A 4 -56.41 -58.70 65.16
CA ARG A 4 -55.41 -58.06 64.28
C ARG A 4 -54.16 -57.74 65.10
N VAL A 5 -53.08 -58.45 64.79
CA VAL A 5 -51.73 -58.23 65.33
C VAL A 5 -50.91 -57.54 64.23
N MET A 6 -50.23 -56.46 64.62
CA MET A 6 -49.26 -55.71 63.83
C MET A 6 -48.10 -56.61 63.37
N ARG A 7 -47.66 -56.44 62.12
CA ARG A 7 -46.31 -56.80 61.68
C ARG A 7 -45.70 -55.64 60.91
N ALA A 8 -44.65 -55.08 61.48
CA ALA A 8 -43.73 -54.17 60.80
C ALA A 8 -42.93 -54.96 59.75
N ALA A 9 -42.93 -54.49 58.52
CA ALA A 9 -42.07 -55.00 57.46
C ALA A 9 -40.82 -54.11 57.37
N ALA A 10 -39.69 -54.68 57.78
CA ALA A 10 -38.37 -54.13 57.51
C ALA A 10 -38.10 -54.21 56.00
N ILE A 11 -38.10 -53.06 55.32
CA ILE A 11 -37.64 -52.95 53.94
C ILE A 11 -36.13 -52.68 54.01
N SER A 12 -35.38 -53.67 53.54
CA SER A 12 -33.92 -53.74 53.52
C SER A 12 -33.27 -52.51 52.87
N SER A 13 -32.37 -51.84 53.59
CA SER A 13 -31.54 -50.71 53.14
C SER A 13 -30.63 -50.99 51.93
N GLY A 14 -30.61 -52.22 51.40
CA GLY A 14 -29.82 -52.60 50.23
C GLY A 14 -30.37 -52.09 48.89
N CYS A 15 -31.69 -52.01 48.71
CA CYS A 15 -32.28 -51.59 47.43
C CYS A 15 -32.15 -50.08 47.18
N LEU A 16 -32.19 -49.25 48.22
CA LEU A 16 -32.05 -47.80 48.08
C LEU A 16 -30.59 -47.41 47.79
N ALA A 17 -29.62 -48.11 48.37
CA ALA A 17 -28.19 -47.93 48.08
C ALA A 17 -27.84 -48.36 46.64
N PHE A 18 -28.45 -49.43 46.12
CA PHE A 18 -28.26 -49.87 44.74
C PHE A 18 -28.88 -48.91 43.72
N LEU A 19 -30.06 -48.33 44.02
CA LEU A 19 -30.70 -47.33 43.16
C LEU A 19 -29.95 -45.99 43.15
N ILE A 20 -29.37 -45.55 44.27
CA ILE A 20 -28.53 -44.34 44.33
C ILE A 20 -27.18 -44.59 43.63
N ALA A 21 -26.58 -45.77 43.76
CA ALA A 21 -25.36 -46.13 43.04
C ALA A 21 -25.58 -46.23 41.53
N LEU A 22 -26.73 -46.73 41.07
CA LEU A 22 -27.08 -46.76 39.65
C LEU A 22 -27.36 -45.34 39.09
N LEU A 23 -27.97 -44.45 39.89
CA LEU A 23 -28.21 -43.06 39.51
C LEU A 23 -26.91 -42.24 39.46
N CYS A 24 -25.95 -42.50 40.36
CA CYS A 24 -24.61 -41.91 40.32
C CYS A 24 -23.72 -42.48 39.20
N ALA A 25 -23.93 -43.74 38.78
CA ALA A 25 -23.24 -44.32 37.63
C ALA A 25 -23.75 -43.78 36.29
N VAL A 26 -25.00 -43.33 36.19
CA VAL A 26 -25.54 -42.67 34.99
C VAL A 26 -25.14 -41.19 34.91
N LEU A 27 -24.77 -40.56 36.02
CA LEU A 27 -24.28 -39.16 36.09
C LEU A 27 -22.75 -39.04 36.00
N THR A 28 -22.03 -40.15 35.98
CA THR A 28 -20.58 -40.22 35.70
C THR A 28 -20.32 -40.81 34.31
N GLY A 29 -21.20 -40.48 33.35
CA GLY A 29 -20.82 -40.55 31.95
C GLY A 29 -19.55 -39.74 31.79
N SER A 30 -18.43 -40.42 31.58
CA SER A 30 -17.15 -39.78 31.31
C SER A 30 -17.42 -38.72 30.25
N ALA A 31 -17.22 -37.46 30.61
CA ALA A 31 -17.16 -36.40 29.63
C ALA A 31 -15.99 -36.77 28.71
N ARG A 32 -16.28 -37.56 27.66
CA ARG A 32 -15.43 -37.61 26.47
C ARG A 32 -15.29 -36.15 26.11
N ALA A 33 -14.07 -35.62 26.27
CA ALA A 33 -13.72 -34.33 25.70
C ALA A 33 -14.33 -34.32 24.30
N ALA A 34 -15.31 -33.44 24.07
CA ALA A 34 -15.90 -33.31 22.75
C ALA A 34 -14.72 -33.10 21.81
N GLY A 35 -14.58 -33.96 20.81
CA GLY A 35 -13.48 -33.84 19.85
C GLY A 35 -13.53 -32.46 19.18
N PRO A 36 -12.47 -32.09 18.44
CA PRO A 36 -12.46 -30.83 17.68
C PRO A 36 -13.76 -30.65 16.90
N ASN A 37 -14.35 -29.45 16.94
CA ASN A 37 -15.58 -29.17 16.22
C ASN A 37 -15.29 -29.14 14.70
N MET A 38 -15.55 -30.26 14.03
CA MET A 38 -15.34 -30.45 12.59
C MET A 38 -16.62 -30.29 11.77
N GLY A 39 -17.71 -29.82 12.40
CA GLY A 39 -19.03 -29.76 11.77
C GLY A 39 -19.65 -31.14 11.53
N THR A 40 -20.90 -31.15 11.07
CA THR A 40 -21.58 -32.39 10.65
C THR A 40 -21.18 -32.79 9.23
N GLU A 41 -21.40 -34.04 8.86
CA GLU A 41 -21.16 -34.52 7.49
C GLU A 41 -21.95 -33.72 6.45
N ALA A 42 -23.21 -33.38 6.75
CA ALA A 42 -24.04 -32.57 5.86
C ALA A 42 -23.46 -31.18 5.60
N GLN A 43 -22.85 -30.56 6.62
CA GLN A 43 -22.19 -29.25 6.49
C GLN A 43 -20.92 -29.35 5.64
N ARG A 44 -20.12 -30.40 5.82
CA ARG A 44 -18.93 -30.62 4.99
C ARG A 44 -19.29 -30.90 3.53
N GLU A 45 -20.35 -31.67 3.26
CA GLU A 45 -20.83 -31.92 1.90
C GLU A 45 -21.44 -30.66 1.25
N SER A 46 -22.12 -29.82 2.04
CA SER A 46 -22.55 -28.48 1.61
C SER A 46 -21.35 -27.59 1.25
N GLY A 47 -20.35 -27.52 2.13
CA GLY A 47 -19.11 -26.78 1.94
C GLY A 47 -18.29 -27.27 0.74
N LYS A 48 -18.24 -28.58 0.51
CA LYS A 48 -17.57 -29.19 -0.65
C LYS A 48 -18.13 -28.71 -1.97
N LYS A 49 -19.46 -28.61 -2.10
CA LYS A 49 -20.11 -28.10 -3.32
C LYS A 49 -19.72 -26.65 -3.57
N LEU A 50 -19.69 -25.83 -2.53
CA LEU A 50 -19.26 -24.43 -2.62
C LEU A 50 -17.77 -24.35 -3.01
N TYR A 51 -16.91 -25.15 -2.39
CA TYR A 51 -15.48 -25.19 -2.66
C TYR A 51 -15.17 -25.54 -4.12
N LEU A 52 -15.80 -26.59 -4.65
CA LEU A 52 -15.60 -27.00 -6.04
C LEU A 52 -16.13 -25.97 -7.04
N THR A 53 -17.11 -25.16 -6.64
CA THR A 53 -17.67 -24.10 -7.49
C THR A 53 -16.77 -22.87 -7.50
N TYR A 54 -16.27 -22.46 -6.32
CA TYR A 54 -15.70 -21.12 -6.12
C TYR A 54 -14.20 -21.10 -5.79
N CYS A 55 -13.65 -22.19 -5.25
CA CYS A 55 -12.33 -22.18 -4.62
C CYS A 55 -11.31 -23.10 -5.32
N SER A 56 -11.73 -24.26 -5.81
CA SER A 56 -10.79 -25.30 -6.31
C SER A 56 -10.01 -24.89 -7.55
N GLN A 57 -10.53 -23.93 -8.31
CA GLN A 57 -9.86 -23.32 -9.47
C GLN A 57 -8.49 -22.72 -9.10
N CYS A 58 -8.39 -22.15 -7.90
CA CYS A 58 -7.16 -21.59 -7.36
C CYS A 58 -6.50 -22.55 -6.36
N HIS A 59 -7.26 -23.11 -5.41
CA HIS A 59 -6.71 -23.90 -4.30
C HIS A 59 -6.53 -25.40 -4.62
N GLY A 60 -6.92 -25.86 -5.80
CA GLY A 60 -6.86 -27.26 -6.22
C GLY A 60 -8.01 -28.09 -5.66
N ASP A 61 -8.43 -29.13 -6.38
CA ASP A 61 -9.48 -30.06 -5.90
C ASP A 61 -9.03 -30.81 -4.62
N ALA A 62 -7.72 -31.00 -4.46
CA ALA A 62 -7.10 -31.61 -3.28
C ALA A 62 -6.76 -30.60 -2.16
N GLY A 63 -7.02 -29.30 -2.36
CA GLY A 63 -6.68 -28.26 -1.38
C GLY A 63 -5.18 -28.02 -1.21
N ASP A 64 -4.36 -28.45 -2.17
CA ASP A 64 -2.90 -28.38 -2.17
C ASP A 64 -2.34 -27.05 -2.69
N GLY A 65 -3.21 -26.12 -3.13
CA GLY A 65 -2.82 -24.84 -3.69
C GLY A 65 -2.42 -24.91 -5.17
N GLU A 66 -2.59 -26.07 -5.83
CA GLU A 66 -2.17 -26.32 -7.22
C GLU A 66 -3.37 -26.38 -8.17
N GLY A 67 -4.36 -25.48 -7.98
CA GLY A 67 -5.45 -25.31 -8.93
C GLY A 67 -4.95 -24.85 -10.30
N TYR A 68 -5.74 -25.04 -11.35
CA TYR A 68 -5.31 -24.70 -12.73
C TYR A 68 -4.90 -23.22 -12.90
N ALA A 69 -5.44 -22.33 -12.06
CA ALA A 69 -5.09 -20.91 -12.07
C ALA A 69 -3.79 -20.61 -11.30
N ALA A 70 -3.33 -21.48 -10.40
CA ALA A 70 -2.25 -21.21 -9.43
C ALA A 70 -0.94 -20.71 -10.05
N SER A 71 -0.58 -21.21 -11.24
CA SER A 71 0.62 -20.78 -11.97
C SER A 71 0.65 -19.32 -12.39
N ARG A 72 -0.50 -18.63 -12.36
CA ARG A 72 -0.67 -17.21 -12.75
C ARG A 72 -1.06 -16.31 -11.57
N LEU A 73 -1.02 -16.83 -10.34
CA LEU A 73 -1.42 -16.09 -9.15
C LEU A 73 -0.20 -15.85 -8.27
N TYR A 74 0.06 -14.59 -7.96
CA TYR A 74 1.07 -14.18 -7.01
C TYR A 74 0.44 -13.21 -6.01
N PRO A 75 0.49 -13.49 -4.70
CA PRO A 75 1.07 -14.69 -4.08
C PRO A 75 0.32 -15.97 -4.46
N ARG A 76 1.00 -17.13 -4.40
CA ARG A 76 0.37 -18.43 -4.67
C ARG A 76 -0.81 -18.71 -3.74
N PRO A 77 -1.85 -19.44 -4.23
CA PRO A 77 -2.95 -19.91 -3.40
C PRO A 77 -2.47 -20.71 -2.19
N ARG A 78 -3.23 -20.67 -1.11
CA ARG A 78 -2.89 -21.38 0.13
C ARG A 78 -3.03 -22.90 -0.08
N ASN A 79 -1.97 -23.64 0.26
CA ASN A 79 -2.01 -25.08 0.46
C ASN A 79 -2.59 -25.41 1.85
N PHE A 80 -3.84 -25.89 1.89
CA PHE A 80 -4.57 -26.22 3.11
C PHE A 80 -4.10 -27.52 3.75
N THR A 81 -3.50 -28.45 2.99
CA THR A 81 -3.04 -29.75 3.49
C THR A 81 -1.98 -29.63 4.59
N THR A 82 -1.22 -28.53 4.56
CA THR A 82 -0.14 -28.24 5.52
C THR A 82 -0.62 -27.77 6.89
N GLY A 83 -1.89 -27.37 7.05
CA GLY A 83 -2.38 -26.75 8.28
C GLY A 83 -1.79 -25.35 8.58
N LYS A 84 -0.95 -24.78 7.71
CA LYS A 84 -0.29 -23.49 7.92
C LYS A 84 -1.12 -22.33 7.38
N PHE A 85 -1.85 -21.63 8.25
CA PHE A 85 -2.66 -20.46 7.88
C PHE A 85 -2.01 -19.15 8.34
N LYS A 86 -2.02 -18.13 7.48
CA LYS A 86 -1.39 -16.84 7.78
C LYS A 86 -2.16 -16.03 8.84
N VAL A 87 -3.46 -15.88 8.62
CA VAL A 87 -4.34 -14.98 9.39
C VAL A 87 -5.09 -15.79 10.44
N ARG A 88 -4.75 -15.61 11.72
CA ARG A 88 -5.30 -16.38 12.85
C ARG A 88 -5.49 -15.53 14.10
N THR A 89 -6.17 -16.08 15.09
CA THR A 89 -6.23 -15.57 16.48
C THR A 89 -5.55 -16.52 17.48
N THR A 90 -4.76 -17.47 16.98
CA THR A 90 -4.05 -18.50 17.75
C THR A 90 -2.52 -18.27 17.74
N PRO A 91 -1.74 -18.86 18.67
CA PRO A 91 -0.29 -18.69 18.73
C PRO A 91 0.41 -19.08 17.42
N ASN A 92 1.63 -18.58 17.18
CA ASN A 92 2.42 -18.98 16.02
C ASN A 92 2.58 -20.51 15.94
N GLY A 93 2.48 -21.07 14.73
CA GLY A 93 2.49 -22.52 14.50
C GLY A 93 1.16 -23.25 14.76
N ALA A 94 0.21 -22.68 15.50
CA ALA A 94 -1.08 -23.30 15.76
C ALA A 94 -2.08 -23.18 14.60
N LEU A 95 -3.06 -24.08 14.56
CA LEU A 95 -4.18 -24.06 13.60
C LEU A 95 -5.07 -22.82 13.79
N PRO A 96 -5.74 -22.32 12.73
CA PRO A 96 -6.79 -21.32 12.86
C PRO A 96 -7.99 -21.86 13.64
N THR A 97 -8.75 -20.96 14.27
CA THR A 97 -10.12 -21.29 14.71
C THR A 97 -11.07 -21.41 13.51
N HIS A 98 -12.23 -22.01 13.72
CA HIS A 98 -13.31 -22.00 12.71
C HIS A 98 -13.69 -20.57 12.31
N GLU A 99 -13.77 -19.67 13.29
CA GLU A 99 -14.13 -18.27 13.08
C GLU A 99 -13.04 -17.51 12.30
N ASP A 100 -11.76 -17.85 12.47
CA ASP A 100 -10.67 -17.29 11.64
C ASP A 100 -10.87 -17.65 10.16
N LEU A 101 -11.24 -18.91 9.86
CA LEU A 101 -11.51 -19.38 8.51
C LEU A 101 -12.75 -18.69 7.92
N VAL A 102 -13.85 -18.59 8.68
CA VAL A 102 -15.06 -17.89 8.24
C VAL A 102 -14.74 -16.42 7.91
N ASN A 103 -14.02 -15.73 8.79
CA ASN A 103 -13.70 -14.31 8.61
C ASN A 103 -12.80 -14.06 7.40
N ILE A 104 -11.78 -14.90 7.18
CA ILE A 104 -10.88 -14.69 6.03
C ILE A 104 -11.56 -15.00 4.70
N ILE A 105 -12.49 -15.96 4.65
CA ILE A 105 -13.31 -16.21 3.45
C ILE A 105 -14.26 -15.04 3.22
N LYS A 106 -14.92 -14.55 4.29
CA LYS A 106 -15.87 -13.45 4.19
C LYS A 106 -15.22 -12.16 3.68
N ARG A 107 -14.04 -11.81 4.22
CA ARG A 107 -13.33 -10.55 3.92
C ARG A 107 -12.40 -10.65 2.71
N GLY A 108 -11.97 -11.85 2.33
CA GLY A 108 -10.91 -12.05 1.35
C GLY A 108 -9.54 -11.61 1.88
N MET A 109 -8.53 -11.61 1.01
CA MET A 109 -7.21 -11.05 1.30
C MET A 109 -6.90 -9.92 0.31
N PRO A 110 -6.91 -8.65 0.75
CA PRO A 110 -6.58 -7.50 -0.11
C PRO A 110 -5.26 -7.68 -0.86
N TYR A 111 -5.19 -7.15 -2.08
CA TYR A 111 -4.00 -7.20 -2.95
C TYR A 111 -3.48 -8.62 -3.21
N THR A 112 -4.40 -9.59 -3.19
CA THR A 112 -4.20 -10.95 -3.69
C THR A 112 -5.38 -11.34 -4.55
N SER A 113 -5.31 -12.51 -5.20
CA SER A 113 -6.41 -13.07 -5.98
C SER A 113 -7.48 -13.77 -5.13
N MET A 114 -7.48 -13.60 -3.80
CA MET A 114 -8.51 -14.13 -2.90
C MET A 114 -9.58 -13.06 -2.62
N PRO A 115 -10.70 -13.02 -3.37
CA PRO A 115 -11.73 -12.02 -3.21
C PRO A 115 -12.53 -12.22 -1.91
N ALA A 116 -13.27 -11.18 -1.53
CA ALA A 116 -14.33 -11.29 -0.53
C ALA A 116 -15.53 -12.05 -1.11
N TRP A 117 -16.26 -12.79 -0.27
CA TRP A 117 -17.46 -13.53 -0.66
C TRP A 117 -18.72 -13.00 0.07
N PRO A 118 -19.09 -11.72 -0.11
CA PRO A 118 -20.23 -11.11 0.61
C PRO A 118 -21.59 -11.68 0.18
N SER A 119 -21.64 -12.40 -0.95
CA SER A 119 -22.85 -13.05 -1.46
C SER A 119 -23.17 -14.40 -0.79
N LEU A 120 -22.22 -15.01 -0.08
CA LEU A 120 -22.44 -16.24 0.67
C LEU A 120 -23.03 -15.91 2.05
N SER A 121 -24.05 -16.66 2.46
CA SER A 121 -24.62 -16.53 3.82
C SER A 121 -23.64 -17.02 4.88
N ASP A 122 -23.80 -16.55 6.13
CA ASP A 122 -22.95 -16.97 7.25
C ASP A 122 -22.95 -18.50 7.45
N GLY A 123 -24.09 -19.16 7.19
CA GLY A 123 -24.18 -20.63 7.21
C GLY A 123 -23.34 -21.30 6.10
N GLN A 124 -23.39 -20.77 4.88
CA GLN A 124 -22.57 -21.28 3.76
C GLN A 124 -21.08 -21.06 4.00
N LEU A 125 -20.70 -19.91 4.56
CA LEU A 125 -19.31 -19.62 4.94
C LEU A 125 -18.82 -20.60 6.01
N SER A 126 -19.65 -20.88 7.01
CA SER A 126 -19.38 -21.86 8.06
C SER A 126 -19.21 -23.28 7.49
N ASP A 127 -20.12 -23.72 6.61
CA ASP A 127 -20.02 -25.02 5.94
C ASP A 127 -18.74 -25.14 5.10
N LEU A 128 -18.37 -24.09 4.36
CA LEU A 128 -17.13 -24.03 3.59
C LEU A 128 -15.89 -24.11 4.49
N ALA A 129 -15.88 -23.41 5.62
CA ALA A 129 -14.81 -23.50 6.60
C ALA A 129 -14.65 -24.93 7.16
N TYR A 130 -15.75 -25.62 7.49
CA TYR A 130 -15.69 -27.03 7.91
C TYR A 130 -15.18 -27.96 6.81
N PHE A 131 -15.47 -27.67 5.55
CA PHE A 131 -14.91 -28.45 4.45
C PHE A 131 -13.39 -28.23 4.31
N ILE A 132 -12.91 -26.99 4.44
CA ILE A 132 -11.47 -26.68 4.34
C ILE A 132 -10.66 -27.42 5.39
N THR A 133 -11.18 -27.62 6.60
CA THR A 133 -10.46 -28.36 7.65
C THR A 133 -10.27 -29.84 7.32
N THR A 134 -11.01 -30.39 6.34
CA THR A 134 -10.85 -31.80 5.92
C THR A 134 -9.55 -32.07 5.14
N PHE A 135 -8.91 -31.04 4.59
CA PHE A 135 -7.68 -31.20 3.81
C PHE A 135 -6.45 -31.52 4.65
N SER A 136 -6.49 -31.26 5.97
CA SER A 136 -5.37 -31.55 6.87
C SER A 136 -5.84 -32.40 8.06
N PRO A 137 -5.19 -33.55 8.33
CA PRO A 137 -5.56 -34.41 9.45
C PRO A 137 -5.37 -33.71 10.80
N ASP A 138 -4.52 -32.69 10.86
CA ASP A 138 -4.22 -31.91 12.06
C ASP A 138 -5.46 -31.29 12.71
N PHE A 139 -6.48 -30.93 11.93
CA PHE A 139 -7.72 -30.38 12.49
C PHE A 139 -8.54 -31.39 13.28
N SER A 140 -8.40 -32.68 12.99
CA SER A 140 -9.09 -33.76 13.70
C SER A 140 -8.36 -34.22 14.96
N ASP A 141 -7.12 -33.77 15.16
CA ASP A 141 -6.30 -34.08 16.31
C ASP A 141 -6.72 -33.23 17.53
N PRO A 142 -7.23 -33.83 18.62
CA PRO A 142 -7.60 -33.11 19.83
C PRO A 142 -6.44 -32.35 20.49
N GLU A 143 -5.19 -32.80 20.32
CA GLU A 143 -4.02 -32.14 20.91
C GLU A 143 -3.67 -30.84 20.19
N LYS A 144 -4.03 -30.74 18.89
CA LYS A 144 -3.81 -29.55 18.04
C LYS A 144 -5.01 -28.60 18.01
N ALA A 145 -6.04 -28.86 18.81
CA ALA A 145 -7.23 -28.03 18.87
C ALA A 145 -6.87 -26.54 19.12
N PRO A 146 -7.40 -25.61 18.30
CA PRO A 146 -6.97 -24.23 18.33
C PRO A 146 -7.34 -23.55 19.65
N LYS A 147 -6.35 -22.92 20.29
CA LYS A 147 -6.52 -22.09 21.49
C LYS A 147 -6.19 -20.65 21.12
N THR A 148 -7.09 -19.73 21.42
CA THR A 148 -6.90 -18.32 21.11
C THR A 148 -5.91 -17.67 22.07
N VAL A 149 -5.19 -16.66 21.59
CA VAL A 149 -4.35 -15.81 22.43
C VAL A 149 -5.16 -14.65 22.99
N SER A 150 -4.71 -14.08 24.10
CA SER A 150 -5.27 -12.83 24.62
C SER A 150 -4.92 -11.68 23.68
N LEU A 151 -5.94 -10.98 23.19
CA LEU A 151 -5.81 -9.77 22.38
C LEU A 151 -6.60 -8.66 23.12
N PRO A 152 -5.95 -7.88 23.99
CA PRO A 152 -6.63 -6.80 24.73
C PRO A 152 -7.18 -5.75 23.76
N GLY A 153 -8.16 -4.95 24.22
CA GLY A 153 -8.73 -3.87 23.41
C GLY A 153 -7.72 -2.74 23.16
N ALA A 154 -7.86 -2.06 22.03
CA ALA A 154 -6.93 -1.02 21.61
C ALA A 154 -6.96 0.19 22.57
N PRO A 155 -5.82 0.59 23.16
CA PRO A 155 -5.71 1.87 23.85
C PRO A 155 -5.81 3.01 22.84
N LYS A 156 -6.00 4.24 23.33
CA LYS A 156 -5.96 5.43 22.47
C LYS A 156 -4.52 5.67 21.98
N SER A 157 -4.35 5.82 20.67
CA SER A 157 -3.07 6.20 20.09
C SER A 157 -2.70 7.64 20.49
N THR A 158 -1.44 7.86 20.87
CA THR A 158 -0.87 9.16 21.21
C THR A 158 0.46 9.37 20.48
N LYS A 159 0.98 10.60 20.50
CA LYS A 159 2.29 10.88 19.89
C LYS A 159 3.41 10.11 20.61
N GLU A 160 3.28 9.96 21.92
CA GLU A 160 4.23 9.23 22.76
C GLU A 160 4.23 7.74 22.43
N SER A 161 3.05 7.13 22.21
CA SER A 161 2.99 5.71 21.82
C SER A 161 3.56 5.46 20.42
N ILE A 162 3.36 6.39 19.48
CA ILE A 162 3.96 6.33 18.14
C ILE A 162 5.49 6.42 18.21
N GLU A 163 6.05 7.35 18.97
CA GLU A 163 7.52 7.47 19.11
C GLU A 163 8.13 6.26 19.82
N GLN A 164 7.46 5.72 20.84
CA GLN A 164 7.87 4.46 21.46
C GLN A 164 7.82 3.31 20.47
N GLY A 165 6.75 3.21 19.67
CA GLY A 165 6.60 2.20 18.63
C GLY A 165 7.70 2.27 17.57
N LYS A 166 8.05 3.47 17.13
CA LYS A 166 9.15 3.71 16.18
C LYS A 166 10.49 3.21 16.71
N LYS A 167 10.76 3.45 18.00
CA LYS A 167 11.96 2.95 18.66
C LYS A 167 11.97 1.41 18.71
N LEU A 168 10.86 0.82 19.17
CA LEU A 168 10.71 -0.64 19.24
C LEU A 168 10.83 -1.30 17.87
N TYR A 169 10.30 -0.67 16.82
CA TYR A 169 10.37 -1.17 15.45
C TYR A 169 11.82 -1.37 14.98
N ALA A 170 12.70 -0.41 15.25
CA ALA A 170 14.13 -0.53 14.94
C ALA A 170 14.84 -1.51 15.89
N GLU A 171 14.58 -1.45 17.19
CA GLU A 171 15.24 -2.32 18.19
C GLU A 171 14.88 -3.79 18.04
N THR A 172 13.70 -4.10 17.51
CA THR A 172 13.21 -5.46 17.28
C THR A 172 13.65 -6.01 15.90
N GLY A 173 14.30 -5.19 15.07
CA GLY A 173 14.80 -5.59 13.75
C GLY A 173 13.74 -5.64 12.65
N CYS A 174 12.60 -4.97 12.82
CA CYS A 174 11.54 -4.93 11.81
C CYS A 174 12.03 -4.27 10.51
N ASP A 175 12.91 -3.27 10.63
CA ASP A 175 13.55 -2.56 9.53
C ASP A 175 14.46 -3.43 8.66
N GLY A 176 14.97 -4.55 9.20
CA GLY A 176 15.76 -5.53 8.43
C GLY A 176 14.98 -6.11 7.24
N CYS A 177 13.67 -6.27 7.37
CA CYS A 177 12.78 -6.74 6.30
C CYS A 177 11.90 -5.62 5.73
N HIS A 178 11.28 -4.81 6.59
CA HIS A 178 10.31 -3.81 6.15
C HIS A 178 10.94 -2.45 5.82
N GLY A 179 12.23 -2.24 6.10
CA GLY A 179 12.91 -0.95 5.94
C GLY A 179 12.55 0.06 7.02
N THR A 180 13.31 1.15 7.13
CA THR A 180 13.16 2.13 8.23
C THR A 180 11.85 2.91 8.17
N LEU A 181 11.27 3.04 6.98
CA LEU A 181 9.97 3.70 6.76
C LEU A 181 8.84 2.69 6.46
N GLY A 182 9.11 1.39 6.61
CA GLY A 182 8.11 0.35 6.39
C GLY A 182 7.76 0.09 4.93
N ARG A 183 8.55 0.56 3.96
CA ARG A 183 8.26 0.45 2.52
C ARG A 183 8.59 -0.92 1.91
N GLY A 184 9.04 -1.88 2.72
CA GLY A 184 9.43 -3.21 2.28
C GLY A 184 10.79 -3.26 1.59
N ASP A 185 11.64 -2.26 1.85
CA ASP A 185 12.97 -2.04 1.27
C ASP A 185 14.11 -2.40 2.24
N GLY A 186 13.83 -3.25 3.24
CA GLY A 186 14.84 -3.71 4.18
C GLY A 186 15.93 -4.53 3.46
N PRO A 187 17.18 -4.53 3.96
CA PRO A 187 18.30 -5.23 3.31
C PRO A 187 18.06 -6.72 3.09
N SER A 188 17.22 -7.36 3.93
CA SER A 188 16.87 -8.77 3.78
C SER A 188 15.70 -9.01 2.82
N ALA A 189 14.90 -7.98 2.49
CA ALA A 189 13.65 -8.10 1.75
C ALA A 189 13.78 -8.87 0.41
N PRO A 190 14.82 -8.65 -0.43
CA PRO A 190 14.97 -9.38 -1.69
C PRO A 190 15.29 -10.86 -1.53
N THR A 191 15.73 -11.29 -0.34
CA THR A 191 16.18 -12.67 -0.06
C THR A 191 15.12 -13.53 0.60
N LEU A 192 13.98 -12.93 1.00
CA LEU A 192 12.96 -13.61 1.76
C LEU A 192 12.23 -14.66 0.91
N VAL A 193 12.10 -15.85 1.49
CA VAL A 193 11.32 -16.96 0.95
C VAL A 193 10.30 -17.45 1.97
N ASP A 194 9.20 -18.01 1.49
CA ASP A 194 8.26 -18.73 2.33
C ASP A 194 8.75 -20.16 2.65
N ASP A 195 8.04 -20.88 3.51
CA ASP A 195 8.40 -22.26 3.90
C ASP A 195 8.44 -23.25 2.72
N TRP A 196 7.88 -22.88 1.57
CA TRP A 196 7.87 -23.68 0.35
C TRP A 196 8.98 -23.26 -0.63
N GLY A 197 9.85 -22.32 -0.23
CA GLY A 197 10.96 -21.82 -1.05
C GLY A 197 10.55 -20.81 -2.10
N HIS A 198 9.31 -20.30 -2.09
CA HIS A 198 8.89 -19.25 -3.00
C HIS A 198 9.31 -17.87 -2.48
N PRO A 199 9.78 -16.97 -3.35
CA PRO A 199 10.02 -15.58 -2.97
C PRO A 199 8.78 -14.95 -2.32
N ILE A 200 8.98 -14.18 -1.26
CA ILE A 200 7.91 -13.45 -0.58
C ILE A 200 8.34 -12.02 -0.27
N ARG A 201 7.56 -11.06 -0.76
CA ARG A 201 7.80 -9.64 -0.47
C ARG A 201 7.16 -9.23 0.86
N PRO A 202 7.88 -8.50 1.73
CA PRO A 202 7.27 -7.82 2.86
C PRO A 202 6.14 -6.91 2.41
N ALA A 203 5.13 -6.72 3.25
CA ALA A 203 4.12 -5.72 2.99
C ALA A 203 4.72 -4.33 3.10
N ASP A 204 4.32 -3.44 2.19
CA ASP A 204 4.52 -2.01 2.32
C ASP A 204 3.57 -1.47 3.40
N LEU A 205 4.14 -1.18 4.56
CA LEU A 205 3.45 -0.73 5.76
C LEU A 205 2.87 0.68 5.61
N THR A 206 3.30 1.46 4.62
CA THR A 206 2.67 2.76 4.32
C THR A 206 1.36 2.60 3.53
N GLN A 207 1.03 1.37 3.11
CA GLN A 207 -0.15 1.04 2.32
C GLN A 207 -1.05 0.05 3.07
N ARG A 208 -1.55 0.42 4.26
CA ARG A 208 -2.29 -0.53 5.14
C ARG A 208 -3.54 -1.15 4.50
N TRP A 209 -4.12 -0.54 3.48
CA TRP A 209 -5.22 -1.13 2.70
C TRP A 209 -4.82 -2.40 1.93
N THR A 210 -3.53 -2.70 1.84
CA THR A 210 -2.97 -3.93 1.23
C THR A 210 -2.80 -5.07 2.23
N PHE A 211 -3.01 -4.82 3.54
CA PHE A 211 -2.73 -5.80 4.58
C PHE A 211 -3.69 -6.99 4.49
N ARG A 212 -3.13 -8.18 4.26
CA ARG A 212 -3.88 -9.44 4.09
C ARG A 212 -4.69 -9.82 5.32
N GLY A 213 -4.26 -9.38 6.50
CA GLY A 213 -4.91 -9.63 7.78
C GLY A 213 -5.97 -8.58 8.17
N GLY A 214 -6.16 -7.54 7.36
CA GLY A 214 -6.97 -6.36 7.70
C GLY A 214 -6.11 -5.14 8.05
N SER A 215 -6.70 -3.95 7.89
CA SER A 215 -6.01 -2.66 8.00
C SER A 215 -6.28 -1.91 9.31
N SER A 216 -7.10 -2.46 10.20
CA SER A 216 -7.38 -1.83 11.50
C SER A 216 -6.21 -1.99 12.47
N ARG A 217 -6.15 -1.13 13.50
CA ARG A 217 -5.15 -1.24 14.58
C ARG A 217 -5.23 -2.61 15.26
N GLU A 218 -6.43 -3.14 15.45
CA GLU A 218 -6.66 -4.48 16.01
C GLU A 218 -6.13 -5.59 15.10
N ASP A 219 -6.29 -5.46 13.78
CA ASP A 219 -5.77 -6.43 12.81
C ASP A 219 -4.23 -6.42 12.74
N ILE A 220 -3.62 -5.22 12.81
CA ILE A 220 -2.17 -5.03 12.86
C ILE A 220 -1.63 -5.62 14.17
N PHE A 221 -2.24 -5.28 15.31
CA PHE A 221 -1.88 -5.84 16.61
C PHE A 221 -1.99 -7.37 16.62
N ARG A 222 -3.08 -7.93 16.10
CA ARG A 222 -3.25 -9.38 15.95
C ARG A 222 -2.13 -9.99 15.11
N THR A 223 -1.77 -9.37 13.99
CA THR A 223 -0.69 -9.86 13.12
C THR A 223 0.66 -9.91 13.84
N LEU A 224 1.03 -8.85 14.57
CA LEU A 224 2.22 -8.83 15.41
C LEU A 224 2.18 -9.89 16.52
N SER A 225 0.99 -10.13 17.07
CA SER A 225 0.74 -11.11 18.12
C SER A 225 0.87 -12.55 17.63
N THR A 226 0.31 -12.89 16.48
CA THR A 226 0.14 -14.28 16.06
C THR A 226 1.21 -14.76 15.09
N GLY A 227 1.96 -13.82 14.51
CA GLY A 227 2.82 -14.07 13.35
C GLY A 227 2.02 -14.54 12.14
N LEU A 228 2.73 -14.90 11.06
CA LEU A 228 2.14 -15.43 9.84
C LEU A 228 2.75 -16.81 9.54
N ASN A 229 2.01 -17.89 9.80
CA ASN A 229 2.53 -19.24 9.54
C ASN A 229 2.92 -19.42 8.07
N GLY A 230 4.07 -20.04 7.85
CA GLY A 230 4.60 -20.29 6.52
C GLY A 230 5.37 -19.11 5.93
N THR A 231 5.66 -18.05 6.69
CA THR A 231 6.49 -16.93 6.24
C THR A 231 7.54 -16.54 7.27
N PRO A 232 8.56 -15.76 6.89
CA PRO A 232 9.57 -15.23 7.81
C PRO A 232 9.06 -14.22 8.85
N MET A 233 7.74 -13.98 8.96
CA MET A 233 7.17 -12.98 9.87
C MET A 233 6.78 -13.67 11.18
N PRO A 234 7.59 -13.53 12.25
CA PRO A 234 7.39 -14.27 13.49
C PRO A 234 6.24 -13.68 14.32
N SER A 235 5.95 -14.34 15.42
CA SER A 235 5.12 -13.76 16.48
C SER A 235 5.99 -13.00 17.48
N PHE A 236 5.48 -11.87 17.96
CA PHE A 236 6.07 -11.07 19.03
C PHE A 236 5.31 -11.20 20.35
N LEU A 237 4.40 -12.19 20.48
CA LEU A 237 3.60 -12.39 21.68
C LEU A 237 4.43 -12.62 22.94
N ASP A 238 5.49 -13.43 22.82
CA ASP A 238 6.37 -13.76 23.94
C ASP A 238 7.55 -12.79 24.07
N ALA A 239 7.86 -12.04 22.99
CA ALA A 239 8.98 -11.13 22.92
C ALA A 239 8.66 -9.73 23.45
N LEU A 240 7.40 -9.29 23.32
CA LEU A 240 6.97 -7.93 23.64
C LEU A 240 5.67 -7.94 24.46
N LYS A 241 5.59 -7.04 25.44
CA LYS A 241 4.38 -6.84 26.24
C LYS A 241 3.24 -6.25 25.41
N ASP A 242 2.03 -6.34 25.92
CA ASP A 242 0.82 -5.81 25.27
C ASP A 242 0.96 -4.31 24.96
N GLU A 243 1.49 -3.53 25.90
CA GLU A 243 1.69 -2.09 25.72
C GLU A 243 2.74 -1.77 24.63
N GLU A 244 3.80 -2.57 24.56
CA GLU A 244 4.87 -2.43 23.57
C GLU A 244 4.37 -2.79 22.17
N ARG A 245 3.58 -3.87 22.05
CA ARG A 245 2.93 -4.25 20.80
C ARG A 245 1.90 -3.21 20.34
N TRP A 246 1.15 -2.61 21.25
CA TRP A 246 0.25 -1.49 20.91
C TRP A 246 0.99 -0.24 20.45
N ALA A 247 2.11 0.11 21.11
CA ALA A 247 2.97 1.20 20.67
C ALA A 247 3.50 0.95 19.25
N MET A 248 4.01 -0.27 18.98
CA MET A 248 4.45 -0.66 17.63
C MET A 248 3.32 -0.63 16.60
N THR A 249 2.12 -1.10 16.95
CA THR A 249 0.92 -0.94 16.11
C THR A 249 0.64 0.51 15.79
N ASP A 250 0.73 1.43 16.77
CA ASP A 250 0.49 2.86 16.55
C ASP A 250 1.50 3.48 15.58
N PHE A 251 2.76 3.08 15.69
CA PHE A 251 3.76 3.49 14.72
C PHE A 251 3.43 2.98 13.31
N ILE A 252 3.14 1.69 13.15
CA ILE A 252 2.78 1.10 11.85
C ILE A 252 1.53 1.77 11.26
N ASP A 253 0.51 2.00 12.07
CA ASP A 253 -0.71 2.69 11.65
C ASP A 253 -0.42 4.13 11.20
N SER A 254 0.53 4.81 11.86
CA SER A 254 0.94 6.19 11.53
C SER A 254 1.73 6.31 10.23
N LEU A 255 2.28 5.21 9.68
CA LEU A 255 3.01 5.21 8.42
C LEU A 255 2.09 5.41 7.21
N SER A 256 0.80 5.09 7.34
CA SER A 256 -0.17 5.20 6.26
C SER A 256 -0.92 6.53 6.33
N GLU A 257 -0.82 7.35 5.28
CA GLU A 257 -1.50 8.66 5.20
C GLU A 257 -3.04 8.55 5.25
N SER A 258 -3.59 7.44 4.76
CA SER A 258 -5.04 7.24 4.61
C SER A 258 -5.46 5.80 4.90
N HIS A 259 -6.77 5.56 5.03
CA HIS A 259 -7.35 4.21 5.18
C HIS A 259 -7.57 3.53 3.82
N ASP A 260 -7.81 4.32 2.79
CA ASP A 260 -8.00 3.90 1.40
C ASP A 260 -6.86 4.44 0.52
N PRO A 261 -6.62 3.87 -0.67
CA PRO A 261 -5.54 4.32 -1.53
C PRO A 261 -5.68 5.76 -2.05
N GLY A 262 -6.85 6.41 -1.98
CA GLY A 262 -7.01 7.79 -2.48
C GLY A 262 -6.80 7.94 -3.99
N TYR A 263 -7.16 6.93 -4.79
CA TYR A 263 -7.03 6.97 -6.24
C TYR A 263 -7.83 8.12 -6.87
N THR A 264 -7.29 8.72 -7.92
CA THR A 264 -7.93 9.80 -8.68
C THR A 264 -7.87 9.53 -10.18
N ASP A 265 -8.58 10.33 -10.98
CA ASP A 265 -8.61 10.23 -12.43
C ASP A 265 -7.93 11.42 -13.13
N LEU A 266 -7.37 12.35 -12.35
CA LEU A 266 -6.91 13.65 -12.83
C LEU A 266 -5.57 14.05 -12.23
N VAL A 267 -4.59 14.32 -13.09
CA VAL A 267 -3.39 15.09 -12.77
C VAL A 267 -3.68 16.56 -13.06
N VAL A 268 -3.32 17.46 -12.14
CA VAL A 268 -3.49 18.90 -12.31
C VAL A 268 -2.12 19.55 -12.40
N ALA A 269 -1.78 20.12 -13.56
CA ALA A 269 -0.54 20.88 -13.74
C ALA A 269 -0.75 22.31 -13.26
N ARG A 270 -0.05 22.66 -12.17
CA ARG A 270 -0.13 23.96 -11.53
C ARG A 270 0.85 24.95 -12.16
N HIS A 271 0.42 26.19 -12.37
CA HIS A 271 1.31 27.24 -12.87
C HIS A 271 2.35 27.65 -11.82
N VAL A 272 3.61 27.78 -12.22
CA VAL A 272 4.69 28.38 -11.43
C VAL A 272 5.26 29.60 -12.15
N LEU A 273 5.62 30.64 -11.39
CA LEU A 273 6.06 31.93 -11.95
C LEU A 273 7.52 31.89 -12.43
N ASP A 274 8.36 31.13 -11.75
CA ASP A 274 9.78 31.02 -12.08
C ASP A 274 9.99 29.90 -13.12
N PRO A 275 10.99 30.01 -14.00
CA PRO A 275 11.38 28.91 -14.88
C PRO A 275 11.70 27.64 -14.11
N ILE A 276 11.24 26.49 -14.63
CA ILE A 276 11.40 25.20 -13.98
C ILE A 276 12.88 24.81 -13.91
N ASP A 277 13.37 24.68 -12.69
CA ASP A 277 14.73 24.29 -12.35
C ASP A 277 14.74 22.87 -11.75
N LEU A 278 15.28 21.91 -12.51
CA LEU A 278 15.35 20.51 -12.10
C LEU A 278 16.27 20.28 -10.90
N THR A 279 17.19 21.21 -10.58
CA THR A 279 18.10 21.07 -9.44
C THR A 279 17.38 21.18 -8.09
N LYS A 280 16.18 21.78 -8.07
CA LYS A 280 15.31 21.84 -6.89
C LYS A 280 14.62 20.50 -6.58
N GLY A 281 14.67 19.54 -7.50
CA GLY A 281 14.11 18.21 -7.31
C GLY A 281 12.62 18.21 -6.94
N THR A 282 12.24 17.34 -6.01
CA THR A 282 10.85 17.13 -5.58
C THR A 282 10.25 18.31 -4.83
N ALA A 283 11.07 19.12 -4.14
CA ALA A 283 10.62 20.29 -3.38
C ALA A 283 9.87 21.30 -4.26
N TYR A 284 10.19 21.36 -5.55
CA TYR A 284 9.53 22.27 -6.48
C TYR A 284 8.08 21.89 -6.80
N PHE A 285 7.69 20.65 -6.50
CA PHE A 285 6.34 20.13 -6.72
C PHE A 285 5.46 20.23 -5.48
N GLU A 286 5.95 20.67 -4.32
CA GLU A 286 5.18 20.71 -3.05
C GLU A 286 3.85 21.46 -3.15
N SER A 287 3.77 22.47 -4.04
CA SER A 287 2.53 23.21 -4.27
C SER A 287 1.53 22.48 -5.17
N ALA A 288 1.96 21.49 -5.95
CA ALA A 288 1.11 20.74 -6.87
C ALA A 288 0.36 19.61 -6.14
N ARG A 289 -0.87 19.35 -6.57
CA ARG A 289 -1.69 18.28 -6.00
C ARG A 289 -1.11 16.90 -6.36
N VAL A 290 -1.00 16.02 -5.36
CA VAL A 290 -0.65 14.61 -5.56
C VAL A 290 -1.85 13.86 -6.16
N ALA A 291 -1.64 13.21 -7.31
CA ALA A 291 -2.58 12.33 -7.95
C ALA A 291 -2.06 10.88 -7.89
N ARG A 292 -2.78 9.97 -7.25
CA ARG A 292 -2.41 8.54 -7.15
C ARG A 292 -3.21 7.70 -8.14
N PHE A 293 -2.53 6.82 -8.87
CA PHE A 293 -3.12 5.92 -9.85
C PHE A 293 -2.71 4.46 -9.58
N PRO A 294 -3.64 3.50 -9.66
CA PRO A 294 -3.31 2.09 -9.55
C PRO A 294 -2.47 1.64 -10.75
N ILE A 295 -1.46 0.82 -10.47
CA ILE A 295 -0.73 0.09 -11.50
C ILE A 295 -1.33 -1.31 -11.62
N ILE A 296 -1.66 -1.69 -12.85
CA ILE A 296 -2.16 -3.02 -13.18
C ILE A 296 -1.16 -3.71 -14.11
N GLY A 297 -1.15 -5.03 -14.06
CA GLY A 297 -0.35 -5.84 -14.95
C GLY A 297 -0.85 -5.77 -16.40
N GLN A 298 0.07 -5.72 -17.35
CA GLN A 298 -0.28 -5.95 -18.76
C GLN A 298 -0.70 -7.42 -18.93
N ILE A 299 -1.97 -7.67 -19.23
CA ILE A 299 -2.44 -9.03 -19.54
C ILE A 299 -3.10 -9.20 -20.92
N THR A 300 -3.24 -8.13 -21.70
CA THR A 300 -4.02 -8.12 -22.95
C THR A 300 -3.25 -8.57 -24.18
N GLU A 301 -1.93 -8.39 -24.20
CA GLU A 301 -1.06 -8.78 -25.34
C GLU A 301 -0.09 -9.87 -24.87
N PRO A 302 0.55 -10.62 -25.78
CA PRO A 302 1.64 -11.52 -25.40
C PRO A 302 2.72 -10.78 -24.62
N VAL A 303 3.49 -11.53 -23.83
CA VAL A 303 4.43 -11.03 -22.84
C VAL A 303 3.70 -10.38 -21.66
N ARG A 304 2.85 -11.18 -21.02
CA ARG A 304 1.98 -10.73 -19.92
C ARG A 304 2.74 -10.60 -18.61
N GLU A 305 2.42 -9.55 -17.86
CA GLU A 305 2.72 -9.42 -16.44
C GLU A 305 1.41 -9.46 -15.66
N PHE A 306 1.19 -10.51 -14.88
CA PHE A 306 -0.07 -10.67 -14.12
C PHE A 306 -0.02 -9.98 -12.75
N HIS A 307 1.17 -9.71 -12.25
CA HIS A 307 1.39 -9.33 -10.85
C HIS A 307 2.61 -8.40 -10.75
N PRO A 308 2.47 -7.15 -11.23
CA PRO A 308 3.53 -6.17 -11.08
C PRO A 308 3.80 -5.94 -9.58
N PRO A 309 5.08 -5.78 -9.19
CA PRO A 309 5.48 -5.40 -7.82
C PRO A 309 4.87 -4.07 -7.41
N THR A 310 4.88 -3.12 -8.34
CA THR A 310 4.43 -1.76 -8.13
C THR A 310 2.92 -1.73 -8.05
N THR A 311 2.38 -1.28 -6.92
CA THR A 311 0.93 -1.21 -6.69
C THR A 311 0.30 0.06 -7.26
N SER A 312 1.02 1.18 -7.23
CA SER A 312 0.53 2.47 -7.66
C SER A 312 1.67 3.43 -8.00
N VAL A 313 1.34 4.47 -8.77
CA VAL A 313 2.20 5.64 -8.99
C VAL A 313 1.52 6.88 -8.42
N THR A 314 2.32 7.80 -7.88
CA THR A 314 1.87 9.15 -7.57
C THR A 314 2.46 10.14 -8.55
N VAL A 315 1.68 11.14 -8.94
CA VAL A 315 2.04 12.11 -9.97
C VAL A 315 1.70 13.51 -9.51
N GLN A 316 2.65 14.41 -9.67
CA GLN A 316 2.46 15.86 -9.51
C GLN A 316 2.93 16.55 -10.79
N ALA A 317 2.27 17.63 -11.18
CA ALA A 317 2.61 18.36 -12.39
C ALA A 317 2.67 19.86 -12.12
N ILE A 318 3.65 20.51 -12.74
CA ILE A 318 3.81 21.97 -12.74
C ILE A 318 4.11 22.43 -14.16
N TYR A 319 3.81 23.68 -14.48
CA TYR A 319 4.19 24.29 -15.75
C TYR A 319 4.55 25.76 -15.56
N ASP A 320 5.52 26.25 -16.34
CA ASP A 320 5.91 27.65 -16.42
C ASP A 320 5.48 28.23 -17.79
N THR A 321 6.06 29.36 -18.21
CA THR A 321 5.73 30.01 -19.49
C THR A 321 6.20 29.23 -20.73
N GLU A 322 7.18 28.34 -20.60
CA GLU A 322 7.86 27.64 -21.70
C GLU A 322 7.76 26.12 -21.62
N SER A 323 7.68 25.55 -20.42
CA SER A 323 7.88 24.14 -20.11
C SER A 323 6.80 23.59 -19.18
N ILE A 324 6.61 22.28 -19.27
CA ILE A 324 5.84 21.48 -18.32
C ILE A 324 6.76 20.43 -17.70
N ALA A 325 6.59 20.16 -16.41
CA ALA A 325 7.29 19.12 -15.70
C ALA A 325 6.34 18.23 -14.89
N LEU A 326 6.60 16.93 -14.92
CA LEU A 326 5.84 15.91 -14.21
C LEU A 326 6.78 15.12 -13.31
N LEU A 327 6.48 15.09 -12.02
CA LEU A 327 7.10 14.23 -11.03
C LEU A 327 6.28 12.95 -10.92
N VAL A 328 6.90 11.81 -11.17
CA VAL A 328 6.33 10.47 -10.99
C VAL A 328 7.08 9.78 -9.86
N ARG A 329 6.35 9.26 -8.87
CA ARG A 329 6.92 8.49 -7.76
C ARG A 329 6.24 7.15 -7.62
N TRP A 330 7.01 6.12 -7.27
CA TRP A 330 6.47 4.80 -6.94
C TRP A 330 7.39 4.10 -5.95
N HIS A 331 6.81 3.13 -5.26
CA HIS A 331 7.53 2.32 -4.30
C HIS A 331 8.22 1.17 -5.00
N ASP A 332 9.47 0.95 -4.63
CA ASP A 332 10.31 -0.09 -5.17
C ASP A 332 11.28 -0.58 -4.08
N MET A 333 11.29 -1.89 -3.88
CA MET A 333 12.07 -2.55 -2.84
C MET A 333 13.57 -2.30 -2.99
N SER A 334 14.06 -2.10 -4.22
CA SER A 334 15.48 -1.87 -4.45
C SER A 334 15.70 -1.16 -5.78
N ALA A 335 16.56 -0.14 -5.82
CA ALA A 335 16.86 0.56 -7.06
C ALA A 335 17.83 -0.20 -7.97
N GLN A 336 17.36 -0.67 -9.13
CA GLN A 336 18.20 -1.22 -10.19
C GLN A 336 18.69 -0.10 -11.11
N LYS A 337 19.84 0.49 -10.73
CA LYS A 337 20.51 1.58 -11.49
C LYS A 337 21.52 1.09 -12.53
N THR A 338 21.54 -0.21 -12.79
CA THR A 338 22.46 -0.86 -13.73
C THR A 338 21.70 -1.80 -14.64
N GLY A 339 22.24 -2.06 -15.82
CA GLY A 339 21.57 -2.90 -16.83
C GLY A 339 21.03 -2.06 -17.97
N LYS A 340 19.97 -2.55 -18.61
CA LYS A 340 19.28 -1.83 -19.69
C LYS A 340 17.78 -2.10 -19.61
N ASN A 341 16.97 -1.09 -19.91
CA ASN A 341 15.54 -1.28 -20.10
C ASN A 341 15.05 -0.52 -21.34
N GLY A 342 13.88 -0.89 -21.86
CA GLY A 342 13.30 -0.28 -23.04
C GLY A 342 11.90 -0.80 -23.36
N PRO A 343 11.03 0.05 -23.91
CA PRO A 343 9.64 -0.31 -24.23
C PRO A 343 9.54 -1.33 -25.38
N SER A 344 10.60 -1.48 -26.17
CA SER A 344 10.70 -2.43 -27.28
C SER A 344 11.62 -3.63 -27.00
N LEU A 345 12.16 -3.75 -25.77
CA LEU A 345 13.01 -4.89 -25.44
C LEU A 345 12.20 -6.20 -25.47
N PRO A 346 12.68 -7.25 -26.15
CA PRO A 346 11.96 -8.50 -26.25
C PRO A 346 11.99 -9.27 -24.93
N VAL A 347 10.90 -10.00 -24.68
CA VAL A 347 10.84 -11.03 -23.65
C VAL A 347 10.75 -12.37 -24.36
N PRO A 348 11.70 -13.28 -24.15
CA PRO A 348 11.64 -14.61 -24.75
C PRO A 348 10.36 -15.35 -24.33
N PRO A 349 9.68 -16.09 -25.22
CA PRO A 349 8.46 -16.84 -24.90
C PRO A 349 8.63 -17.80 -23.72
N GLU A 350 9.82 -18.34 -23.52
CA GLU A 350 10.15 -19.24 -22.40
C GLU A 350 10.01 -18.56 -21.04
N GLU A 351 10.23 -17.24 -20.96
CA GLU A 351 10.02 -16.45 -19.75
C GLU A 351 8.55 -16.06 -19.52
N GLU A 352 7.70 -16.17 -20.55
CA GLU A 352 6.26 -15.91 -20.47
C GLU A 352 5.47 -17.13 -19.97
N GLU A 353 5.94 -18.35 -20.27
CA GLU A 353 5.28 -19.60 -19.88
C GLU A 353 5.47 -19.98 -18.39
N GLY A 354 6.09 -19.10 -17.59
CA GLY A 354 6.15 -19.25 -16.13
C GLY A 354 7.18 -20.26 -15.65
N ALA A 355 8.19 -20.61 -16.46
CA ALA A 355 9.40 -21.20 -15.92
C ALA A 355 9.99 -20.17 -14.93
N PRO A 356 10.10 -20.47 -13.62
CA PRO A 356 10.91 -19.62 -12.77
C PRO A 356 12.30 -19.64 -13.37
N ALA A 357 12.76 -18.50 -13.90
CA ALA A 357 14.17 -18.30 -14.07
C ALA A 357 14.77 -18.60 -12.69
N PRO A 358 15.75 -19.52 -12.56
CA PRO A 358 16.38 -19.73 -11.29
C PRO A 358 16.92 -18.36 -10.87
N ALA A 359 16.34 -17.78 -9.81
CA ALA A 359 17.14 -16.95 -8.94
C ALA A 359 18.40 -17.77 -8.70
N ALA A 360 19.57 -17.21 -9.02
CA ALA A 360 20.83 -17.91 -8.96
C ALA A 360 21.07 -18.40 -7.51
N ALA A 361 20.48 -19.54 -7.17
CA ALA A 361 20.71 -20.27 -5.94
C ALA A 361 22.00 -21.06 -6.13
N GLY A 362 23.10 -20.33 -6.25
CA GLY A 362 24.42 -20.85 -6.02
C GLY A 362 24.62 -20.96 -4.51
N GLY A 363 24.21 -22.08 -3.92
CA GLY A 363 24.40 -22.33 -2.50
C GLY A 363 23.90 -23.72 -2.11
N ALA A 364 24.72 -24.73 -2.37
CA ALA A 364 24.52 -26.07 -1.85
C ALA A 364 24.32 -26.02 -0.32
N GLN A 365 23.41 -26.86 0.19
CA GLN A 365 23.20 -27.07 1.63
C GLN A 365 24.54 -27.35 2.32
N ALA A 366 25.07 -26.35 3.01
CA ALA A 366 26.08 -26.53 4.04
C ALA A 366 25.36 -26.39 5.37
N VAL A 367 25.42 -27.46 6.17
CA VAL A 367 25.05 -27.44 7.58
C VAL A 367 25.92 -26.39 8.26
N THR A 368 25.35 -25.22 8.58
CA THR A 368 26.09 -24.13 9.24
C THR A 368 25.97 -24.24 10.75
N ASP A 369 27.15 -24.18 11.38
CA ASP A 369 27.36 -24.11 12.83
C ASP A 369 26.60 -22.91 13.44
N PRO A 370 25.75 -23.11 14.47
CA PRO A 370 24.96 -22.05 15.08
C PRO A 370 25.79 -20.98 15.83
N PHE A 371 27.13 -21.05 15.81
CA PHE A 371 28.02 -20.09 16.47
C PHE A 371 29.02 -19.40 15.53
N ALA A 372 28.90 -19.53 14.21
CA ALA A 372 29.77 -18.81 13.27
C ALA A 372 29.38 -17.33 13.15
N GLU A 373 30.37 -16.43 13.29
CA GLU A 373 30.21 -14.99 13.09
C GLU A 373 29.65 -14.68 11.69
N GLU A 374 28.69 -13.76 11.62
CA GLU A 374 28.00 -13.33 10.39
C GLU A 374 29.01 -12.95 9.29
N GLN A 375 29.11 -13.78 8.26
CA GLN A 375 29.71 -13.39 7.00
C GLN A 375 28.79 -12.35 6.33
N PRO A 376 29.34 -11.22 5.83
CA PRO A 376 28.54 -10.25 5.09
C PRO A 376 27.87 -10.96 3.92
N ALA A 377 26.56 -10.71 3.76
CA ALA A 377 25.77 -11.26 2.68
C ALA A 377 26.49 -11.09 1.33
N PRO A 378 26.56 -12.12 0.48
CA PRO A 378 27.16 -11.99 -0.84
C PRO A 378 26.45 -10.86 -1.59
N ALA A 379 27.25 -9.95 -2.17
CA ALA A 379 26.73 -8.82 -2.94
C ALA A 379 25.71 -9.31 -3.97
N ALA A 380 24.49 -8.76 -3.92
CA ALA A 380 23.44 -9.07 -4.86
C ALA A 380 23.98 -8.96 -6.28
N GLN A 381 23.81 -10.03 -7.07
CA GLN A 381 24.24 -10.06 -8.47
C GLN A 381 23.56 -8.89 -9.19
N ALA A 382 24.34 -8.06 -9.89
CA ALA A 382 23.79 -6.88 -10.57
C ALA A 382 22.66 -7.31 -11.52
N SER A 383 21.50 -6.67 -11.39
CA SER A 383 20.35 -6.99 -12.25
C SER A 383 20.71 -6.77 -13.72
N GLU A 384 20.26 -7.68 -14.57
CA GLU A 384 20.36 -7.56 -16.03
C GLU A 384 19.55 -6.35 -16.54
N PHE A 385 18.43 -6.06 -15.88
CA PHE A 385 17.50 -5.01 -16.23
C PHE A 385 17.50 -3.92 -15.17
N SER A 386 17.51 -2.68 -15.63
CA SER A 386 17.32 -1.50 -14.82
C SER A 386 15.84 -1.22 -14.59
N ASP A 387 15.53 -0.43 -13.57
CA ASP A 387 14.20 0.12 -13.41
C ASP A 387 13.92 1.12 -14.53
N ALA A 388 12.66 1.23 -14.92
CA ALA A 388 12.25 2.24 -15.88
C ALA A 388 10.84 2.74 -15.65
N VAL A 389 10.59 3.94 -16.14
CA VAL A 389 9.27 4.55 -16.13
C VAL A 389 9.01 5.26 -17.45
N SER A 390 7.76 5.26 -17.88
CA SER A 390 7.33 6.02 -19.04
C SER A 390 6.06 6.80 -18.80
N ILE A 391 6.02 8.03 -19.29
CA ILE A 391 4.81 8.80 -19.48
C ILE A 391 4.36 8.64 -20.92
N GLN A 392 3.11 8.24 -21.13
CA GLN A 392 2.49 8.12 -22.44
C GLN A 392 1.45 9.22 -22.63
N VAL A 393 1.56 9.95 -23.74
CA VAL A 393 0.57 10.96 -24.19
C VAL A 393 0.28 10.77 -25.68
N PRO A 394 -0.90 11.12 -26.18
CA PRO A 394 -1.15 11.16 -27.62
C PRO A 394 -0.13 12.04 -28.36
N SER A 395 0.38 11.59 -29.51
CA SER A 395 1.31 12.40 -30.32
C SER A 395 0.64 13.65 -30.93
N GLN A 396 -0.69 13.68 -30.95
CA GLN A 396 -1.50 14.81 -31.40
C GLN A 396 -2.63 15.04 -30.41
N VAL A 397 -3.05 16.29 -30.23
CA VAL A 397 -4.21 16.62 -29.39
C VAL A 397 -5.45 15.91 -29.97
N PRO A 398 -6.12 15.03 -29.21
CA PRO A 398 -7.29 14.32 -29.72
C PRO A 398 -8.42 15.31 -30.09
N THR A 399 -8.93 15.21 -31.31
CA THR A 399 -10.02 16.08 -31.82
C THR A 399 -11.42 15.54 -31.52
N GLY A 400 -11.53 14.44 -30.77
CA GLY A 400 -12.80 13.81 -30.38
C GLY A 400 -12.64 12.88 -29.17
N ALA A 401 -13.67 12.10 -28.88
CA ALA A 401 -13.69 11.20 -27.72
C ALA A 401 -12.78 9.96 -27.87
N ARG A 402 -12.33 9.66 -29.10
CA ARG A 402 -11.48 8.50 -29.38
C ARG A 402 -10.06 8.77 -28.92
N LYS A 403 -9.61 8.03 -27.90
CA LYS A 403 -8.22 8.00 -27.44
C LYS A 403 -7.43 6.97 -28.26
N PRO A 404 -6.10 7.15 -28.43
CA PRO A 404 -5.23 6.09 -28.92
C PRO A 404 -5.40 4.80 -28.11
N TYR A 405 -5.08 3.64 -28.69
CA TYR A 405 -5.00 2.42 -27.89
C TYR A 405 -4.00 2.60 -26.74
N PHE A 406 -4.36 2.15 -25.54
CA PHE A 406 -3.62 2.48 -24.32
C PHE A 406 -2.26 1.77 -24.21
N ILE A 407 -2.05 0.70 -24.97
CA ILE A 407 -0.74 0.06 -25.09
C ILE A 407 -0.06 0.62 -26.31
N PHE A 408 0.71 1.69 -26.10
CA PHE A 408 1.59 2.27 -27.10
C PHE A 408 0.90 2.74 -28.39
N GLY A 409 -0.38 3.10 -28.34
CA GLY A 409 -1.12 3.65 -29.47
C GLY A 409 -1.50 2.60 -30.52
N ASP A 410 -1.91 3.09 -31.68
CA ASP A 410 -2.26 2.28 -32.85
C ASP A 410 -1.80 2.96 -34.14
N ALA A 411 -1.96 2.28 -35.28
CA ALA A 411 -1.51 2.78 -36.58
C ALA A 411 -2.15 4.12 -36.98
N GLN A 412 -3.36 4.42 -36.50
CA GLN A 412 -4.08 5.66 -36.81
C GLN A 412 -3.82 6.75 -35.75
N ASN A 413 -3.64 6.35 -34.50
CA ASN A 413 -3.47 7.23 -33.36
C ASN A 413 -2.18 6.86 -32.63
N SER A 414 -1.08 7.54 -32.96
CA SER A 414 0.20 7.33 -32.29
C SER A 414 0.25 7.99 -30.92
N VAL A 415 1.16 7.50 -30.09
CA VAL A 415 1.48 8.08 -28.79
C VAL A 415 2.96 8.41 -28.72
N ASP A 416 3.30 9.43 -27.95
CA ASP A 416 4.66 9.72 -27.54
C ASP A 416 4.90 9.15 -26.15
N LEU A 417 6.05 8.48 -26.01
CA LEU A 417 6.51 7.88 -24.77
C LEU A 417 7.73 8.65 -24.29
N TRP A 418 7.61 9.31 -23.14
CA TRP A 418 8.75 9.89 -22.45
C TRP A 418 9.28 8.80 -21.55
N PHE A 419 10.38 8.18 -21.95
CA PHE A 419 10.89 6.97 -21.32
C PHE A 419 12.19 7.27 -20.59
N PHE A 420 12.28 6.84 -19.34
CA PHE A 420 13.49 6.97 -18.54
C PHE A 420 13.98 5.56 -18.15
N ASP A 421 15.10 5.15 -18.74
CA ASP A 421 15.91 4.02 -18.27
C ASP A 421 16.77 4.52 -17.10
N LEU A 422 16.51 4.03 -15.88
CA LEU A 422 17.15 4.53 -14.67
C LEU A 422 18.62 4.07 -14.51
N ALA A 423 19.16 3.32 -15.48
CA ALA A 423 20.60 3.12 -15.66
C ALA A 423 21.27 4.20 -16.52
N ARG A 424 20.51 5.11 -17.12
CA ARG A 424 21.00 6.21 -17.96
C ARG A 424 20.82 7.55 -17.26
N PRO A 425 21.63 8.57 -17.63
CA PRO A 425 21.50 9.90 -17.04
C PRO A 425 20.29 10.68 -17.59
N ASP A 426 19.91 10.43 -18.84
CA ASP A 426 18.91 11.22 -19.56
C ASP A 426 17.74 10.36 -20.05
N PRO A 427 16.49 10.88 -19.99
CA PRO A 427 15.35 10.23 -20.62
C PRO A 427 15.43 10.36 -22.16
N VAL A 428 14.69 9.50 -22.84
CA VAL A 428 14.58 9.47 -24.30
C VAL A 428 13.11 9.44 -24.73
N GLN A 429 12.82 9.97 -25.91
CA GLN A 429 11.46 9.95 -26.47
C GLN A 429 11.30 8.87 -27.55
N PHE A 430 10.20 8.12 -27.47
CA PHE A 430 9.76 7.20 -28.52
C PHE A 430 8.38 7.60 -29.05
N THR A 431 8.07 7.18 -30.27
CA THR A 431 6.71 7.18 -30.80
C THR A 431 6.22 5.75 -30.97
N GLY A 432 5.10 5.44 -30.33
CA GLY A 432 4.40 4.16 -30.43
C GLY A 432 3.25 4.22 -31.43
N ARG A 433 3.12 3.17 -32.25
CA ARG A 433 1.98 2.90 -33.14
C ARG A 433 1.44 1.48 -32.90
N GLY A 434 1.41 1.09 -31.63
CA GLY A 434 1.22 -0.27 -31.13
C GLY A 434 2.53 -0.86 -30.60
N SER A 435 2.42 -1.92 -29.78
CA SER A 435 3.56 -2.57 -29.14
C SER A 435 4.59 -3.19 -30.09
N GLY A 436 4.14 -3.63 -31.27
CA GLY A 436 5.03 -4.12 -32.33
C GLY A 436 5.73 -3.02 -33.13
N ASN A 437 5.41 -1.73 -32.91
CA ASN A 437 5.95 -0.62 -33.69
C ASN A 437 6.23 0.59 -32.80
N ILE A 438 7.40 0.55 -32.15
CA ILE A 438 7.91 1.61 -31.30
C ILE A 438 9.24 2.07 -31.88
N ALA A 439 9.33 3.35 -32.24
CA ALA A 439 10.53 3.93 -32.85
C ALA A 439 11.05 5.11 -32.01
N PRO A 440 12.38 5.29 -31.90
CA PRO A 440 12.93 6.49 -31.26
C PRO A 440 12.51 7.74 -32.05
N ASN A 441 12.17 8.79 -31.32
CA ASN A 441 11.77 10.10 -31.83
C ASN A 441 12.30 11.19 -30.90
N ASP A 442 13.56 11.03 -30.50
CA ASP A 442 14.21 11.92 -29.56
C ASP A 442 14.72 13.18 -30.28
N THR A 443 14.15 14.33 -29.91
CA THR A 443 14.55 15.65 -30.43
C THR A 443 15.49 16.40 -29.49
N GLY A 444 15.80 15.83 -28.31
CA GLY A 444 16.55 16.52 -27.25
C GLY A 444 15.71 17.52 -26.43
N ASP A 445 14.41 17.62 -26.69
CA ASP A 445 13.48 18.48 -25.94
C ASP A 445 13.13 17.91 -24.56
N LEU A 446 13.28 16.60 -24.39
CA LEU A 446 12.95 15.90 -23.16
C LEU A 446 14.19 15.82 -22.25
N THR A 447 14.04 16.31 -21.03
CA THR A 447 15.06 16.24 -19.98
C THR A 447 14.45 15.64 -18.73
N GLY A 448 15.29 15.15 -17.82
CA GLY A 448 14.78 14.62 -16.57
C GLY A 448 15.86 14.37 -15.54
N VAL A 449 15.42 14.18 -14.30
CA VAL A 449 16.28 13.78 -13.19
C VAL A 449 15.57 12.68 -12.42
N ALA A 450 16.35 11.72 -11.91
CA ALA A 450 15.84 10.64 -11.09
C ALA A 450 16.61 10.57 -9.76
N SER A 451 15.90 10.26 -8.70
CA SER A 451 16.45 9.99 -7.38
C SER A 451 15.73 8.81 -6.76
N TYR A 452 16.43 8.07 -5.91
CA TYR A 452 15.86 6.98 -5.14
C TYR A 452 16.23 7.20 -3.69
N ASP A 453 15.22 7.19 -2.82
CA ASP A 453 15.38 7.42 -1.40
C ASP A 453 14.44 6.48 -0.63
N GLN A 454 15.03 5.64 0.23
CA GLN A 454 14.34 4.74 1.15
C GLN A 454 13.11 4.06 0.52
N GLY A 455 13.31 3.19 -0.48
CA GLY A 455 12.21 2.40 -1.03
C GLY A 455 11.31 3.12 -2.04
N GLU A 456 11.67 4.34 -2.48
CA GLU A 456 10.84 5.11 -3.41
C GLU A 456 11.68 5.78 -4.50
N TRP A 457 11.26 5.59 -5.74
CA TRP A 457 11.74 6.35 -6.88
C TRP A 457 11.02 7.67 -7.00
N SER A 458 11.76 8.73 -7.35
CA SER A 458 11.25 10.04 -7.71
C SER A 458 11.88 10.47 -9.03
N VAL A 459 11.07 10.50 -10.09
CA VAL A 459 11.51 10.80 -11.45
C VAL A 459 10.77 12.02 -11.98
N ILE A 460 11.54 13.04 -12.38
CA ILE A 460 11.00 14.26 -12.96
C ILE A 460 11.28 14.26 -14.45
N PHE A 461 10.24 14.39 -15.26
CA PHE A 461 10.33 14.69 -16.68
C PHE A 461 10.06 16.18 -16.90
N LYS A 462 10.84 16.83 -17.76
CA LYS A 462 10.60 18.21 -18.22
C LYS A 462 10.71 18.27 -19.74
N ARG A 463 9.78 18.99 -20.36
CA ARG A 463 9.81 19.32 -21.78
C ARG A 463 9.14 20.67 -22.07
N PRO A 464 9.40 21.28 -23.22
CA PRO A 464 8.66 22.45 -23.68
C PRO A 464 7.14 22.18 -23.81
N LEU A 465 6.33 23.19 -23.49
CA LEU A 465 4.88 23.20 -23.75
C LEU A 465 4.58 23.03 -25.24
N ARG A 466 5.42 23.63 -26.09
CA ARG A 466 5.42 23.48 -27.55
C ARG A 466 6.75 22.86 -27.98
N ALA A 467 6.82 21.54 -27.92
CA ALA A 467 8.00 20.78 -28.33
C ALA A 467 8.15 20.74 -29.86
N THR A 468 9.36 20.41 -30.33
CA THR A 468 9.66 20.22 -31.76
C THR A 468 8.87 19.04 -32.34
N SER A 469 8.61 18.03 -31.50
CA SER A 469 7.87 16.81 -31.84
C SER A 469 6.86 16.47 -30.74
N GLY A 470 5.65 16.10 -31.14
CA GLY A 470 4.56 15.70 -30.25
C GLY A 470 3.51 16.78 -29.98
N ALA A 471 2.45 16.40 -29.25
CA ALA A 471 1.31 17.27 -29.00
C ALA A 471 1.67 18.44 -28.06
N PRO A 472 1.24 19.69 -28.32
CA PRO A 472 1.45 20.78 -27.41
C PRO A 472 0.56 20.69 -26.17
N PHE A 473 1.03 21.23 -25.05
CA PHE A 473 0.22 21.47 -23.86
C PHE A 473 -0.23 22.92 -23.82
N SER A 474 -1.53 23.14 -23.69
CA SER A 474 -2.11 24.49 -23.61
C SER A 474 -2.87 24.68 -22.30
N PRO A 475 -2.69 25.81 -21.60
CA PRO A 475 -3.48 26.14 -20.42
C PRO A 475 -4.98 26.06 -20.67
N GLY A 476 -5.71 25.50 -19.70
CA GLY A 476 -7.15 25.27 -19.76
C GLY A 476 -7.58 24.03 -20.56
N GLN A 477 -6.65 23.21 -21.07
CA GLN A 477 -6.97 21.99 -21.83
C GLN A 477 -6.69 20.71 -21.05
N PHE A 478 -7.39 19.65 -21.46
CA PHE A 478 -7.17 18.29 -21.00
C PHE A 478 -6.35 17.51 -22.02
N MET A 479 -5.39 16.74 -21.55
CA MET A 479 -4.59 15.79 -22.33
C MET A 479 -4.71 14.39 -21.73
N PRO A 480 -5.02 13.34 -22.51
CA PRO A 480 -4.92 11.98 -22.02
C PRO A 480 -3.49 11.65 -21.59
N ILE A 481 -3.34 11.02 -20.44
CA ILE A 481 -2.04 10.60 -19.91
C ILE A 481 -2.14 9.18 -19.34
N ALA A 482 -1.09 8.38 -19.54
CA ALA A 482 -0.94 7.07 -18.94
C ALA A 482 0.51 6.86 -18.50
N PHE A 483 0.72 5.94 -17.58
CA PHE A 483 2.03 5.64 -17.01
C PHE A 483 2.34 4.16 -17.20
N SER A 484 3.62 3.84 -17.34
CA SER A 484 4.12 2.48 -17.26
C SER A 484 5.39 2.44 -16.42
N VAL A 485 5.55 1.38 -15.66
CA VAL A 485 6.68 1.15 -14.75
C VAL A 485 7.20 -0.25 -15.00
N TRP A 486 8.52 -0.39 -14.97
CA TRP A 486 9.23 -1.64 -15.08
C TRP A 486 10.14 -1.78 -13.85
N ASP A 487 9.92 -2.83 -13.07
CA ASP A 487 10.82 -3.25 -11.99
C ASP A 487 11.94 -4.16 -12.53
N GLY A 488 13.17 -3.67 -12.46
CA GLY A 488 14.36 -4.37 -12.91
C GLY A 488 14.59 -5.68 -12.15
N LEU A 489 14.32 -5.70 -10.84
CA LEU A 489 14.46 -6.91 -10.01
C LEU A 489 13.49 -8.01 -10.43
N SER A 490 12.26 -7.63 -10.82
CA SER A 490 11.27 -8.55 -11.39
C SER A 490 11.54 -8.90 -12.86
N ARG A 491 12.66 -8.44 -13.44
CA ARG A 491 13.03 -8.61 -14.85
C ARG A 491 11.97 -8.08 -15.81
N GLU A 492 11.24 -7.03 -15.42
CA GLU A 492 10.25 -6.39 -16.30
C GLU A 492 10.95 -5.59 -17.40
N ARG A 493 10.55 -5.80 -18.66
CA ARG A 493 10.96 -4.99 -19.81
C ARG A 493 9.97 -5.12 -20.96
N GLY A 494 9.99 -4.17 -21.89
CA GLY A 494 9.14 -4.20 -23.07
C GLY A 494 7.65 -4.21 -22.72
N ASN A 495 6.93 -5.23 -23.18
CA ASN A 495 5.51 -5.43 -22.87
C ASN A 495 5.24 -6.05 -21.49
N ARG A 496 6.23 -6.67 -20.85
CA ARG A 496 6.10 -7.21 -19.49
C ARG A 496 6.30 -6.08 -18.49
N ARG A 497 5.20 -5.51 -18.00
CA ARG A 497 5.22 -4.30 -17.16
C ARG A 497 3.95 -4.06 -16.38
N GLY A 498 4.06 -3.20 -15.38
CA GLY A 498 2.93 -2.48 -14.80
C GLY A 498 2.54 -1.26 -15.66
N LEU A 499 1.25 -1.01 -15.82
CA LEU A 499 0.73 0.17 -16.50
C LEU A 499 -0.56 0.70 -15.88
N THR A 500 -0.91 1.93 -16.24
CA THR A 500 -2.22 2.51 -15.97
C THR A 500 -3.12 2.46 -17.19
N VAL A 501 -4.43 2.66 -16.98
CA VAL A 501 -5.34 3.06 -18.07
C VAL A 501 -5.14 4.55 -18.43
N TRP A 502 -5.89 5.03 -19.42
CA TRP A 502 -5.93 6.46 -19.75
C TRP A 502 -6.62 7.29 -18.66
N TYR A 503 -5.85 8.18 -18.04
CA TYR A 503 -6.33 9.26 -17.19
C TYR A 503 -6.26 10.60 -17.93
N SER A 504 -6.51 11.68 -17.21
CA SER A 504 -6.46 13.05 -17.74
C SER A 504 -5.41 13.88 -17.02
N LEU A 505 -4.65 14.65 -17.78
CA LEU A 505 -3.84 15.77 -17.32
C LEU A 505 -4.57 17.07 -17.66
N TYR A 506 -4.90 17.88 -16.67
CA TYR A 506 -5.45 19.22 -16.85
C TYR A 506 -4.36 20.25 -16.60
N VAL A 507 -4.10 21.10 -17.59
CA VAL A 507 -3.21 22.25 -17.43
C VAL A 507 -4.05 23.40 -16.92
N GLU A 508 -3.83 23.84 -15.68
CA GLU A 508 -4.61 24.95 -15.13
C GLU A 508 -4.45 26.21 -15.98
N PRO A 509 -5.45 27.09 -16.05
CA PRO A 509 -5.27 28.41 -16.64
C PRO A 509 -4.25 29.22 -15.83
N GLU A 510 -3.48 30.06 -16.51
CA GLU A 510 -2.57 30.98 -15.85
C GLU A 510 -3.37 31.96 -14.97
N THR A 511 -3.20 31.83 -13.65
CA THR A 511 -3.79 32.75 -12.68
C THR A 511 -2.74 33.78 -12.29
N VAL A 512 -2.63 34.86 -13.07
CA VAL A 512 -1.77 35.99 -12.70
C VAL A 512 -2.42 36.71 -11.51
N PRO A 513 -1.80 36.73 -10.31
CA PRO A 513 -2.37 37.46 -9.17
C PRO A 513 -2.54 38.93 -9.53
N SER A 514 -3.74 39.48 -9.35
CA SER A 514 -4.00 40.87 -9.69
C SER A 514 -3.07 41.81 -8.93
N ALA A 515 -2.29 42.62 -9.67
CA ALA A 515 -1.43 43.66 -9.10
C ALA A 515 -2.21 44.72 -8.31
N VAL A 516 -3.54 44.79 -8.49
CA VAL A 516 -4.41 45.77 -7.82
C VAL A 516 -4.32 45.68 -6.30
N GLY A 517 -4.28 44.47 -5.72
CA GLY A 517 -4.19 44.30 -4.27
C GLY A 517 -2.91 44.89 -3.66
N PRO A 518 -1.72 44.47 -4.13
CA PRO A 518 -0.44 45.08 -3.76
C PRO A 518 -0.37 46.58 -4.06
N MET A 519 -0.84 47.03 -5.22
CA MET A 519 -0.84 48.45 -5.59
C MET A 519 -1.71 49.30 -4.66
N VAL A 520 -2.91 48.83 -4.31
CA VAL A 520 -3.79 49.50 -3.35
C VAL A 520 -3.16 49.54 -1.96
N LYS A 521 -2.54 48.44 -1.50
CA LYS A 521 -1.81 48.44 -0.22
C LYS A 521 -0.68 49.46 -0.22
N THR A 522 0.14 49.50 -1.27
CA THR A 522 1.24 50.46 -1.40
C THR A 522 0.70 51.90 -1.48
N ALA A 523 -0.37 52.15 -2.23
CA ALA A 523 -1.01 53.46 -2.32
C ALA A 523 -1.56 53.93 -0.97
N LEU A 524 -2.22 53.05 -0.21
CA LEU A 524 -2.71 53.34 1.13
C LEU A 524 -1.57 53.59 2.12
N LEU A 525 -0.46 52.85 2.00
CA LEU A 525 0.74 53.06 2.81
C LEU A 525 1.38 54.42 2.52
N ILE A 526 1.54 54.78 1.24
CA ILE A 526 2.04 56.09 0.82
C ILE A 526 1.14 57.19 1.35
N LEU A 527 -0.18 57.07 1.17
CA LEU A 527 -1.15 58.04 1.69
C LEU A 527 -1.05 58.19 3.22
N ALA A 528 -0.92 57.10 3.96
CA ALA A 528 -0.75 57.14 5.41
C ALA A 528 0.54 57.87 5.82
N ILE A 529 1.65 57.62 5.10
CA ILE A 529 2.92 58.32 5.31
C ILE A 529 2.77 59.82 5.01
N GLU A 530 2.14 60.18 3.90
CA GLU A 530 1.89 61.58 3.54
C GLU A 530 1.04 62.30 4.60
N LEU A 531 -0.05 61.69 5.04
CA LEU A 531 -0.90 62.25 6.10
C LEU A 531 -0.15 62.39 7.43
N ALA A 532 0.71 61.43 7.79
CA ALA A 532 1.57 61.52 8.97
C ALA A 532 2.58 62.67 8.86
N VAL A 533 3.22 62.85 7.69
CA VAL A 533 4.14 63.97 7.43
C VAL A 533 3.41 65.30 7.50
N ILE A 534 2.24 65.43 6.86
CA ILE A 534 1.40 66.65 6.92
C ILE A 534 1.00 66.95 8.37
N GLY A 535 0.56 65.94 9.12
CA GLY A 535 0.22 66.07 10.53
C GLY A 535 1.41 66.55 11.37
N TRP A 536 2.59 65.96 11.16
CA TRP A 536 3.83 66.34 11.84
C TRP A 536 4.27 67.77 11.52
N VAL A 537 4.23 68.18 10.24
CA VAL A 537 4.54 69.56 9.83
C VAL A 537 3.55 70.54 10.46
N ARG A 538 2.24 70.27 10.39
CA ARG A 538 1.21 71.12 11.00
C ARG A 538 1.38 71.23 12.52
N TRP A 539 1.69 70.14 13.20
CA TRP A 539 1.97 70.14 14.64
C TRP A 539 3.22 70.98 14.98
N ARG A 540 4.29 70.86 14.19
CA ARG A 540 5.55 71.61 14.37
C ARG A 540 5.42 73.11 14.06
N TYR A 541 4.57 73.51 13.11
CA TYR A 541 4.32 74.93 12.82
C TYR A 541 3.21 75.54 13.69
N GLY A 542 2.17 74.78 14.06
CA GLY A 542 1.14 75.24 15.00
C GLY A 542 1.64 75.42 16.44
N SER A 543 2.72 74.72 16.82
CA SER A 543 3.42 74.95 18.08
C SER A 543 4.32 76.20 18.06
N ARG A 544 4.75 76.67 16.87
CA ARG A 544 5.49 77.94 16.73
C ARG A 544 4.58 79.16 16.82
N THR A 545 3.38 79.13 16.23
CA THR A 545 2.43 80.25 16.29
C THR A 545 1.75 80.43 17.66
N ARG A 546 1.71 79.38 18.50
CA ARG A 546 1.27 79.50 19.90
C ARG A 546 2.32 80.11 20.85
N GLY A 547 3.56 80.33 20.39
CA GLY A 547 4.62 80.96 21.18
C GLY A 547 4.64 82.50 21.16
N GLU A 548 3.96 83.14 20.20
CA GLU A 548 4.09 84.60 19.97
C GLU A 548 2.87 85.46 20.40
N PHE A 549 1.80 84.87 20.92
CA PHE A 549 0.63 85.62 21.43
C PHE A 549 0.42 85.47 22.95
N GLY A 550 1.52 85.49 23.72
CA GLY A 550 1.54 85.46 25.19
C GLY A 550 1.80 86.82 25.87
N GLY A 551 1.43 87.93 25.23
CA GLY A 551 1.57 89.29 25.78
C GLY A 551 0.32 89.75 26.55
N LYS A 552 0.50 90.14 27.82
CA LYS A 552 -0.52 90.51 28.82
C LYS A 552 -1.54 91.60 28.38
N PRO A 553 -2.78 91.57 28.92
CA PRO A 553 -3.79 92.61 28.72
C PRO A 553 -3.51 93.85 29.59
N THR A 554 -3.49 95.04 28.98
CA THR A 554 -3.49 96.33 29.69
C THR A 554 -4.92 96.88 29.75
N GLN A 555 -5.49 96.95 30.97
CA GLN A 555 -6.63 97.82 31.27
C GLN A 555 -6.23 99.30 31.16
N PRO A 556 -7.20 100.20 30.90
CA PRO A 556 -7.38 101.24 31.90
C PRO A 556 -8.84 101.60 32.23
N ALA A 557 -9.03 101.74 33.54
CA ALA A 557 -9.74 102.80 34.28
C ALA A 557 -11.20 103.17 33.95
N ALA A 558 -12.02 103.07 35.01
CA ALA A 558 -13.34 103.65 35.13
C ALA A 558 -13.28 105.12 35.57
N THR A 559 -14.21 105.94 35.07
CA THR A 559 -14.71 107.14 35.77
C THR A 559 -16.20 107.35 35.49
N ARG A 560 -16.90 107.81 36.52
CA ARG A 560 -18.35 107.99 36.70
C ARG A 560 -18.94 109.21 35.98
N ALA A 561 -20.28 109.16 35.92
CA ALA A 561 -21.29 110.23 35.78
C ALA A 561 -21.69 110.61 34.35
#